data_AF-A0A8C6RTL2-F1
#
_entry.id   AF-A0A8C6RTL2-F1
#
_cell.length_a   1.000
_cell.length_b   1.000
_cell.length_c   1.000
_cell.angle_alpha   90.00
_cell.angle_beta   90.00
_cell.angle_gamma   90.00
#
_symmetry.space_group_name_H-M   'P 1'
#
loop_
_entity.id
_entity.type
_entity.pdbx_description
1 polymer ?
#
loop_
_entity_poly.entity_id
_entity_poly.type
_entity_poly.pdbx_seq_one_letter_code
_entity_poly.pdbx_strand_id
1 'polypeptide(L)'
;MEPSLVLLLALTLGPIQPSSGQPLHVDPPEPVVAVALGTSCQLTCSLSCGEGVAQVQWRGLDTTLGSVQSIAGNSILTVHSAKLSDTGTHLCVGSCRGQNYQHSVKILVYAFQDELEVSPVFLVPGQDQEVSCTAHNVWPVGPDTLSFALLLGDQNLEGVQVLELEQEEETEDTEDPLFRVTQRWLVPAMVTPMPPALLCQATMQLPGLKLTNQRVLPVLQIQTSVEPLDTTSAKSHILTSSEPTEAISMGPPDTTTLPSTPQQGLTFNPRTLGSAGTCHPEIRQEQEAGWQLLCEAFCGPGMAVRWTLAPGGLAAYHKTEAGAQAWLSVPPPGPIPEGWFQCRLDPGGQVTSLYVPGQLFSKSGSATSLWTGSLALGLLLLAFLAYRLWKYCRPAAGHPGHPLSSSGSRL
;
A
#
# COMPACT_ATOMS: atom_id res chain seq x y z
N MET A 1 -73.92 -24.75 -23.12
CA MET A 1 -72.80 -24.07 -22.42
C MET A 1 -71.66 -24.00 -23.41
N GLU A 2 -71.37 -22.83 -23.96
CA GLU A 2 -70.29 -22.64 -24.94
C GLU A 2 -69.59 -21.30 -24.72
N PRO A 3 -68.26 -21.29 -24.62
CA PRO A 3 -67.46 -20.09 -24.80
C PRO A 3 -66.29 -20.37 -25.77
N SER A 4 -66.56 -20.38 -27.07
CA SER A 4 -65.55 -20.63 -28.12
C SER A 4 -65.43 -19.46 -29.10
N LEU A 5 -65.30 -18.23 -28.59
CA LEU A 5 -65.29 -17.01 -29.42
C LEU A 5 -64.55 -15.82 -28.76
N VAL A 6 -63.27 -16.00 -28.44
CA VAL A 6 -62.38 -14.91 -27.91
C VAL A 6 -61.05 -14.80 -28.68
N LEU A 7 -60.59 -15.86 -29.34
CA LEU A 7 -59.21 -15.97 -29.85
C LEU A 7 -59.00 -15.48 -31.31
N LEU A 8 -59.57 -14.33 -31.70
CA LEU A 8 -59.49 -13.84 -33.10
C LEU A 8 -59.25 -12.33 -33.30
N LEU A 9 -58.79 -11.58 -32.29
CA LEU A 9 -58.49 -10.14 -32.40
C LEU A 9 -57.08 -9.77 -31.87
N ALA A 10 -56.04 -10.36 -32.46
CA ALA A 10 -54.64 -10.13 -32.07
C ALA A 10 -53.64 -10.09 -33.25
N LEU A 11 -54.09 -9.72 -34.45
CA LEU A 11 -53.27 -9.75 -35.69
C LEU A 11 -53.38 -8.47 -36.55
N THR A 12 -53.25 -7.29 -35.91
CA THR A 12 -53.14 -5.99 -36.61
C THR A 12 -51.99 -5.10 -36.11
N LEU A 13 -51.16 -5.58 -35.19
CA LEU A 13 -49.86 -4.98 -34.89
C LEU A 13 -48.80 -5.64 -35.77
N GLY A 14 -48.47 -4.99 -36.89
CA GLY A 14 -47.24 -5.30 -37.63
C GLY A 14 -46.02 -5.04 -36.73
N PRO A 15 -44.88 -5.73 -36.97
CA PRO A 15 -43.69 -5.53 -36.16
C PRO A 15 -43.25 -4.06 -36.25
N ILE A 16 -43.23 -3.37 -35.11
CA ILE A 16 -42.61 -2.05 -35.01
C ILE A 16 -41.12 -2.27 -35.23
N GLN A 17 -40.66 -2.06 -36.46
CA GLN A 17 -39.23 -2.04 -36.75
C GLN A 17 -38.61 -0.89 -35.95
N PRO A 18 -37.65 -1.13 -35.05
CA PRO A 18 -36.94 -0.04 -34.40
C PRO A 18 -36.15 0.71 -35.48
N SER A 19 -36.59 1.92 -35.82
CA SER A 19 -35.95 2.74 -36.86
C SER A 19 -34.51 3.02 -36.48
N SER A 20 -33.57 2.44 -37.22
CA SER A 20 -32.14 2.36 -36.86
C SER A 20 -31.40 3.69 -37.07
N GLY A 21 -31.70 4.67 -36.22
CA GLY A 21 -30.75 5.73 -35.91
C GLY A 21 -29.76 5.21 -34.88
N GLN A 22 -28.46 5.33 -35.14
CA GLN A 22 -27.46 5.16 -34.09
C GLN A 22 -27.68 6.22 -33.00
N PRO A 23 -27.45 5.90 -31.72
CA PRO A 23 -27.48 6.90 -30.66
C PRO A 23 -26.42 7.99 -30.89
N LEU A 24 -26.58 9.13 -30.22
CA LEU A 24 -25.57 10.19 -30.22
C LEU A 24 -24.21 9.62 -29.80
N HIS A 25 -23.21 9.81 -30.66
CA HIS A 25 -21.83 9.47 -30.35
C HIS A 25 -21.13 10.73 -29.84
N VAL A 26 -20.74 10.66 -28.57
CA VAL A 26 -19.97 11.69 -27.87
C VAL A 26 -18.52 11.21 -27.75
N ASP A 27 -17.59 12.16 -27.88
CA ASP A 27 -16.15 11.99 -27.74
C ASP A 27 -15.59 13.16 -26.88
N PRO A 28 -14.88 12.91 -25.77
CA PRO A 28 -14.66 11.61 -25.13
C PRO A 28 -15.97 10.87 -24.74
N PRO A 29 -15.99 9.53 -24.77
CA PRO A 29 -17.19 8.72 -24.50
C PRO A 29 -17.49 8.52 -23.00
N GLU A 30 -16.59 8.94 -22.09
CA GLU A 30 -16.76 8.80 -20.65
C GLU A 30 -17.94 9.65 -20.12
N PRO A 31 -18.80 9.11 -19.24
CA PRO A 31 -19.94 9.85 -18.68
C PRO A 31 -19.52 10.97 -17.70
N VAL A 32 -18.27 10.95 -17.26
CA VAL A 32 -17.64 11.98 -16.43
C VAL A 32 -16.26 12.26 -17.02
N VAL A 33 -15.96 13.53 -17.25
CA VAL A 33 -14.68 14.00 -17.81
C VAL A 33 -13.99 14.86 -16.77
N ALA A 34 -12.87 14.38 -16.24
CA ALA A 34 -12.04 15.10 -15.28
C ALA A 34 -11.15 16.14 -15.99
N VAL A 35 -11.16 17.39 -15.52
CA VAL A 35 -10.43 18.52 -16.12
C VAL A 35 -9.67 19.25 -15.03
N ALA A 36 -8.37 19.51 -15.21
CA ALA A 36 -7.61 20.28 -14.23
C ALA A 36 -7.99 21.77 -14.24
N LEU A 37 -8.05 22.39 -13.07
CA LEU A 37 -8.28 23.82 -12.89
C LEU A 37 -7.35 24.66 -13.80
N GLY A 38 -7.89 25.68 -14.46
CA GLY A 38 -7.16 26.54 -15.40
C GLY A 38 -6.82 25.90 -16.76
N THR A 39 -7.05 24.60 -16.96
CA THR A 39 -6.85 23.94 -18.27
C THR A 39 -8.08 24.11 -19.17
N SER A 40 -8.05 23.56 -20.39
CA SER A 40 -9.17 23.66 -21.35
C SER A 40 -9.53 22.28 -21.89
N CYS A 41 -10.81 22.01 -22.08
CA CYS A 41 -11.31 20.74 -22.60
C CYS A 41 -12.29 20.96 -23.77
N GLN A 42 -12.52 19.91 -24.56
CA GLN A 42 -13.44 19.92 -25.68
C GLN A 42 -14.25 18.62 -25.71
N LEU A 43 -15.58 18.74 -25.83
CA LEU A 43 -16.51 17.63 -25.99
C LEU A 43 -17.18 17.71 -27.37
N THR A 44 -16.96 16.71 -28.21
CA THR A 44 -17.60 16.57 -29.52
C THR A 44 -18.83 15.68 -29.39
N CYS A 45 -19.95 16.09 -29.97
CA CYS A 45 -21.15 15.27 -30.08
C CYS A 45 -21.60 15.20 -31.54
N SER A 46 -21.95 13.99 -31.99
CA SER A 46 -22.25 13.69 -33.40
C SER A 46 -23.52 12.85 -33.56
N LEU A 47 -24.26 13.10 -34.65
CA LEU A 47 -25.47 12.36 -35.02
C LEU A 47 -25.47 12.05 -36.53
N SER A 48 -25.36 10.77 -36.87
CA SER A 48 -25.53 10.30 -38.25
C SER A 48 -27.02 10.18 -38.61
N CYS A 49 -27.45 10.85 -39.68
CA CYS A 49 -28.83 10.80 -40.19
C CYS A 49 -28.80 10.44 -41.69
N GLY A 50 -29.17 9.20 -42.03
CA GLY A 50 -28.82 8.58 -43.32
C GLY A 50 -29.24 9.36 -44.58
N GLU A 51 -30.49 9.80 -44.64
CA GLU A 51 -30.93 10.81 -45.62
C GLU A 51 -31.74 11.86 -44.87
N GLY A 52 -31.13 13.02 -44.62
CA GLY A 52 -31.75 14.11 -43.88
C GLY A 52 -30.72 14.98 -43.18
N VAL A 53 -31.15 16.14 -42.68
CA VAL A 53 -30.28 17.01 -41.87
C VAL A 53 -30.39 16.58 -40.40
N ALA A 54 -29.28 16.11 -39.84
CA ALA A 54 -29.12 15.98 -38.40
C ALA A 54 -28.91 17.35 -37.77
N GLN A 55 -29.68 17.67 -36.73
CA GLN A 55 -29.39 18.80 -35.84
C GLN A 55 -28.76 18.25 -34.56
N VAL A 56 -27.70 18.89 -34.06
CA VAL A 56 -27.02 18.53 -32.81
C VAL A 56 -26.66 19.82 -32.08
N GLN A 57 -26.85 19.85 -30.76
CA GLN A 57 -26.60 21.03 -29.92
C GLN A 57 -26.23 20.62 -28.49
N TRP A 58 -25.15 21.20 -27.95
CA TRP A 58 -24.85 21.15 -26.52
C TRP A 58 -25.69 22.14 -25.70
N ARG A 59 -26.03 21.77 -24.46
CA ARG A 59 -26.74 22.59 -23.46
C ARG A 59 -26.18 22.34 -22.06
N GLY A 60 -26.05 23.38 -21.25
CA GLY A 60 -25.80 23.23 -19.81
C GLY A 60 -27.13 22.95 -19.11
N LEU A 61 -27.14 22.08 -18.10
CA LEU A 61 -28.33 21.82 -17.28
C LEU A 61 -28.27 22.54 -15.93
N ASP A 62 -27.09 22.54 -15.32
CA ASP A 62 -26.79 22.97 -13.95
C ASP A 62 -25.51 23.83 -13.87
N THR A 63 -24.88 24.15 -15.02
CA THR A 63 -23.56 24.81 -15.11
C THR A 63 -23.41 25.68 -16.37
N THR A 64 -22.31 26.43 -16.45
CA THR A 64 -21.90 27.31 -17.55
C THR A 64 -21.55 26.55 -18.84
N LEU A 65 -22.35 26.75 -19.89
CA LEU A 65 -22.22 26.04 -21.18
C LEU A 65 -20.94 26.33 -22.02
N GLY A 66 -20.02 27.18 -21.54
CA GLY A 66 -18.80 27.51 -22.28
C GLY A 66 -19.05 28.01 -23.72
N SER A 67 -18.19 27.59 -24.65
CA SER A 67 -18.23 27.97 -26.07
C SER A 67 -18.74 26.81 -26.94
N VAL A 68 -19.83 27.01 -27.67
CA VAL A 68 -20.46 25.96 -28.50
C VAL A 68 -20.44 26.32 -29.99
N GLN A 69 -19.82 25.46 -30.81
CA GLN A 69 -19.80 25.54 -32.26
C GLN A 69 -20.63 24.39 -32.84
N SER A 70 -21.63 24.68 -33.67
CA SER A 70 -22.53 23.65 -34.21
C SER A 70 -22.68 23.74 -35.73
N ILE A 71 -22.61 22.58 -36.38
CA ILE A 71 -22.74 22.37 -37.83
C ILE A 71 -23.73 21.20 -38.07
N ALA A 72 -24.06 20.91 -39.33
CA ALA A 72 -24.93 19.79 -39.66
C ALA A 72 -24.35 18.46 -39.11
N GLY A 73 -25.10 17.77 -38.26
CA GLY A 73 -24.70 16.51 -37.64
C GLY A 73 -23.63 16.56 -36.55
N ASN A 74 -23.03 17.71 -36.24
CA ASN A 74 -21.92 17.82 -35.27
C ASN A 74 -22.04 19.08 -34.38
N SER A 75 -21.83 18.93 -33.07
CA SER A 75 -21.76 20.03 -32.11
C SER A 75 -20.53 19.86 -31.22
N ILE A 76 -19.73 20.90 -31.10
CA ILE A 76 -18.47 20.92 -30.34
C ILE A 76 -18.61 21.95 -29.23
N LEU A 77 -18.50 21.49 -27.99
CA LEU A 77 -18.44 22.28 -26.77
C LEU A 77 -16.98 22.43 -26.36
N THR A 78 -16.52 23.65 -26.09
CA THR A 78 -15.18 23.93 -25.58
C THR A 78 -15.27 24.76 -24.30
N VAL A 79 -14.65 24.28 -23.23
CA VAL A 79 -14.47 25.01 -21.97
C VAL A 79 -13.04 25.52 -21.92
N HIS A 80 -12.87 26.82 -21.67
CA HIS A 80 -11.58 27.50 -21.68
C HIS A 80 -11.21 27.97 -20.27
N SER A 81 -9.99 27.64 -19.81
CA SER A 81 -9.50 28.03 -18.48
C SER A 81 -10.45 27.65 -17.34
N ALA A 82 -10.83 26.37 -17.31
CA ALA A 82 -11.91 25.80 -16.49
C ALA A 82 -11.79 26.19 -15.00
N LYS A 83 -12.90 26.66 -14.45
CA LYS A 83 -13.09 27.00 -13.03
C LYS A 83 -13.80 25.88 -12.28
N LEU A 84 -13.77 25.87 -10.95
CA LEU A 84 -14.56 24.89 -10.18
C LEU A 84 -16.06 25.03 -10.48
N SER A 85 -16.52 26.25 -10.70
CA SER A 85 -17.87 26.61 -11.17
C SER A 85 -18.28 26.04 -12.56
N ASP A 86 -17.34 25.65 -13.43
CA ASP A 86 -17.64 24.94 -14.69
C ASP A 86 -17.90 23.43 -14.49
N THR A 87 -17.84 22.94 -13.24
CA THR A 87 -18.25 21.57 -12.89
C THR A 87 -19.76 21.42 -13.05
N GLY A 88 -20.19 20.47 -13.88
CA GLY A 88 -21.61 20.15 -14.04
C GLY A 88 -21.97 19.33 -15.27
N THR A 89 -23.26 19.08 -15.39
CA THR A 89 -23.92 18.21 -16.35
C THR A 89 -24.22 18.95 -17.66
N HIS A 90 -23.50 18.56 -18.70
CA HIS A 90 -23.70 19.00 -20.06
C HIS A 90 -24.55 17.98 -20.82
N LEU A 91 -25.61 18.44 -21.48
CA LEU A 91 -26.52 17.62 -22.28
C LEU A 91 -26.28 17.91 -23.76
N CYS A 92 -25.78 16.93 -24.50
CA CYS A 92 -25.93 16.94 -25.95
C CYS A 92 -27.36 16.49 -26.28
N VAL A 93 -28.06 17.28 -27.10
CA VAL A 93 -29.32 16.89 -27.73
C VAL A 93 -29.15 16.86 -29.24
N GLY A 94 -29.84 15.95 -29.92
CA GLY A 94 -29.86 15.91 -31.37
C GLY A 94 -31.14 15.33 -31.94
N SER A 95 -31.47 15.69 -33.17
CA SER A 95 -32.67 15.22 -33.87
C SER A 95 -32.38 14.79 -35.30
N CYS A 96 -33.07 13.73 -35.73
CA CYS A 96 -33.04 13.19 -37.09
C CYS A 96 -34.43 12.69 -37.44
N ARG A 97 -35.02 13.18 -38.55
CA ARG A 97 -36.35 12.76 -39.04
C ARG A 97 -37.48 12.80 -38.00
N GLY A 98 -37.39 13.69 -37.01
CA GLY A 98 -38.36 13.81 -35.90
C GLY A 98 -38.13 12.86 -34.72
N GLN A 99 -37.17 11.93 -34.80
CA GLN A 99 -36.66 11.23 -33.61
C GLN A 99 -35.66 12.15 -32.89
N ASN A 100 -35.75 12.15 -31.55
CA ASN A 100 -34.88 12.94 -30.68
C ASN A 100 -34.00 12.01 -29.85
N TYR A 101 -32.74 12.41 -29.67
CA TYR A 101 -31.72 11.71 -28.92
C TYR A 101 -31.09 12.68 -27.91
N GLN A 102 -30.63 12.15 -26.79
CA GLN A 102 -29.93 12.92 -25.77
C GLN A 102 -28.79 12.10 -25.14
N HIS A 103 -27.71 12.76 -24.75
CA HIS A 103 -26.57 12.17 -24.06
C HIS A 103 -26.03 13.15 -23.02
N SER A 104 -25.88 12.71 -21.77
CA SER A 104 -25.37 13.55 -20.67
C SER A 104 -23.91 13.22 -20.37
N VAL A 105 -23.06 14.23 -20.26
CA VAL A 105 -21.67 14.12 -19.77
C VAL A 105 -21.50 15.10 -18.62
N LYS A 106 -20.90 14.66 -17.51
CA LYS A 106 -20.53 15.57 -16.42
C LYS A 106 -19.08 16.01 -16.57
N ILE A 107 -18.84 17.31 -16.69
CA ILE A 107 -17.50 17.88 -16.49
C ILE A 107 -17.25 17.95 -14.98
N LEU A 108 -16.09 17.49 -14.54
CA LEU A 108 -15.62 17.57 -13.17
C LEU A 108 -14.29 18.30 -13.14
N VAL A 109 -14.29 19.54 -12.67
CA VAL A 109 -13.06 20.32 -12.53
C VAL A 109 -12.40 19.96 -11.21
N TYR A 110 -11.10 19.65 -11.24
CA TYR A 110 -10.31 19.23 -10.09
C TYR A 110 -9.03 20.08 -9.95
N ALA A 111 -8.51 20.15 -8.73
CA ALA A 111 -7.23 20.73 -8.41
C ALA A 111 -6.47 19.77 -7.48
N PHE A 112 -5.20 19.51 -7.79
CA PHE A 112 -4.34 18.62 -7.01
C PHE A 112 -2.88 18.93 -7.37
N GLN A 113 -2.19 19.69 -6.52
CA GLN A 113 -0.82 20.11 -6.77
C GLN A 113 0.17 18.95 -6.67
N ASP A 114 1.18 18.96 -7.54
CA ASP A 114 2.17 17.89 -7.74
C ASP A 114 3.22 17.77 -6.63
N GLU A 115 3.53 18.87 -5.92
CA GLU A 115 4.37 18.85 -4.72
C GLU A 115 3.55 18.63 -3.43
N LEU A 116 4.12 17.83 -2.51
CA LEU A 116 3.60 17.61 -1.16
C LEU A 116 4.59 18.17 -0.12
N GLU A 117 4.06 18.88 0.88
CA GLU A 117 4.80 19.28 2.07
C GLU A 117 4.82 18.12 3.09
N VAL A 118 5.93 17.96 3.83
CA VAL A 118 6.09 16.93 4.87
C VAL A 118 6.80 17.52 6.09
N SER A 119 6.34 17.16 7.28
CA SER A 119 6.96 17.56 8.55
C SER A 119 7.01 16.39 9.52
N PRO A 120 8.11 16.15 10.25
CA PRO A 120 9.42 16.80 10.08
C PRO A 120 10.09 16.44 8.74
N VAL A 121 11.01 17.28 8.30
CA VAL A 121 11.76 17.10 7.04
C VAL A 121 12.78 15.93 7.08
N PHE A 122 12.97 15.31 8.24
CA PHE A 122 13.72 14.07 8.45
C PHE A 122 13.22 13.37 9.71
N LEU A 123 13.42 12.06 9.82
CA LEU A 123 13.04 11.25 10.98
C LEU A 123 14.27 10.94 11.85
N VAL A 124 14.14 11.11 13.17
CA VAL A 124 15.18 10.84 14.16
C VAL A 124 15.07 9.39 14.67
N PRO A 125 16.15 8.59 14.67
CA PRO A 125 16.18 7.29 15.34
C PRO A 125 15.79 7.33 16.82
N GLY A 126 15.12 6.28 17.31
CA GLY A 126 14.89 6.06 18.74
C GLY A 126 13.89 6.99 19.44
N GLN A 127 13.05 7.74 18.71
CA GLN A 127 12.00 8.60 19.28
C GLN A 127 10.68 8.44 18.54
N ASP A 128 9.56 8.38 19.27
CA ASP A 128 8.22 8.49 18.69
C ASP A 128 8.06 9.91 18.07
N GLN A 129 7.57 10.00 16.84
CA GLN A 129 7.42 11.25 16.10
C GLN A 129 6.07 11.33 15.40
N GLU A 130 5.39 12.48 15.53
CA GLU A 130 4.32 12.84 14.61
C GLU A 130 4.94 13.15 13.24
N VAL A 131 4.35 12.56 12.20
CA VAL A 131 4.66 12.83 10.80
C VAL A 131 3.39 13.37 10.14
N SER A 132 3.46 14.58 9.60
CA SER A 132 2.44 15.13 8.72
C SER A 132 2.86 15.03 7.25
N CYS A 133 1.87 14.92 6.38
CA CYS A 133 2.02 15.11 4.95
C CYS A 133 0.82 15.89 4.42
N THR A 134 1.10 16.97 3.69
CA THR A 134 0.13 17.99 3.29
C THR A 134 0.09 18.09 1.77
N ALA A 135 -1.13 18.04 1.22
CA ALA A 135 -1.42 18.41 -0.15
C ALA A 135 -2.10 19.79 -0.17
N HIS A 136 -1.71 20.62 -1.13
CA HIS A 136 -2.22 21.98 -1.33
C HIS A 136 -3.11 22.07 -2.56
N ASN A 137 -3.91 23.14 -2.63
CA ASN A 137 -4.77 23.44 -3.78
C ASN A 137 -5.64 22.23 -4.17
N VAL A 138 -6.23 21.56 -3.17
CA VAL A 138 -6.95 20.29 -3.39
C VAL A 138 -8.45 20.52 -3.56
N TRP A 139 -9.00 20.02 -4.67
CA TRP A 139 -10.43 19.91 -4.90
C TRP A 139 -10.77 18.78 -5.90
N PRO A 140 -11.87 18.02 -5.70
CA PRO A 140 -12.73 18.00 -4.52
C PRO A 140 -12.13 17.13 -3.41
N VAL A 141 -12.33 17.51 -2.16
CA VAL A 141 -11.95 16.68 -1.00
C VAL A 141 -13.08 15.68 -0.68
N GLY A 142 -12.71 14.44 -0.38
CA GLY A 142 -13.65 13.39 0.02
C GLY A 142 -12.95 12.04 0.21
N PRO A 143 -13.52 11.11 1.03
CA PRO A 143 -12.84 9.88 1.44
C PRO A 143 -12.59 8.90 0.30
N ASP A 144 -13.48 8.86 -0.70
CA ASP A 144 -13.31 8.05 -1.91
C ASP A 144 -12.45 8.75 -2.99
N THR A 145 -12.20 10.05 -2.82
CA THR A 145 -11.50 10.91 -3.79
C THR A 145 -10.01 11.08 -3.46
N LEU A 146 -9.68 11.33 -2.20
CA LEU A 146 -8.32 11.65 -1.76
C LEU A 146 -7.90 10.68 -0.66
N SER A 147 -6.74 10.05 -0.84
CA SER A 147 -6.16 9.13 0.13
C SER A 147 -4.67 9.39 0.33
N PHE A 148 -4.22 9.25 1.56
CA PHE A 148 -2.82 9.39 1.96
C PHE A 148 -2.29 8.06 2.48
N ALA A 149 -1.05 7.74 2.16
CA ALA A 149 -0.34 6.58 2.69
C ALA A 149 1.10 6.97 3.06
N LEU A 150 1.58 6.47 4.20
CA LEU A 150 3.00 6.48 4.53
C LEU A 150 3.55 5.12 4.14
N LEU A 151 4.57 5.10 3.27
CA LEU A 151 5.12 3.89 2.66
C LEU A 151 6.54 3.61 3.14
N LEU A 152 6.91 2.34 3.07
CA LEU A 152 8.29 1.87 3.14
C LEU A 152 8.60 1.12 1.84
N GLY A 153 9.46 1.70 1.01
CA GLY A 153 9.64 1.24 -0.37
C GLY A 153 8.36 1.47 -1.17
N ASP A 154 7.77 0.38 -1.65
CA ASP A 154 6.49 0.33 -2.36
C ASP A 154 5.31 -0.18 -1.50
N GLN A 155 5.57 -0.59 -0.25
CA GLN A 155 4.55 -1.14 0.66
C GLN A 155 3.99 -0.08 1.62
N ASN A 156 2.69 -0.17 1.94
CA ASN A 156 2.09 0.62 3.01
C ASN A 156 2.74 0.29 4.37
N LEU A 157 3.09 1.31 5.16
CA LEU A 157 3.68 1.11 6.48
C LEU A 157 2.60 0.75 7.51
N GLU A 158 2.34 -0.55 7.65
CA GLU A 158 1.37 -1.06 8.60
C GLU A 158 1.79 -0.90 10.07
N GLY A 159 0.79 -0.80 10.95
CA GLY A 159 0.99 -0.67 12.40
C GLY A 159 1.37 0.74 12.87
N VAL A 160 1.10 1.77 12.08
CA VAL A 160 1.26 3.18 12.51
C VAL A 160 -0.08 3.75 12.92
N GLN A 161 -0.13 4.54 13.99
CA GLN A 161 -1.37 5.21 14.40
C GLN A 161 -1.66 6.38 13.44
N VAL A 162 -2.68 6.21 12.60
CA VAL A 162 -3.25 7.26 11.75
C VAL A 162 -4.05 8.23 12.64
N LEU A 163 -3.81 9.53 12.51
CA LEU A 163 -4.60 10.57 13.19
C LEU A 163 -5.73 11.08 12.27
N GLU A 164 -6.60 11.94 12.79
CA GLU A 164 -7.69 12.54 12.01
C GLU A 164 -7.16 13.36 10.83
N LEU A 165 -7.89 13.36 9.71
CA LEU A 165 -7.53 14.08 8.49
C LEU A 165 -7.92 15.55 8.66
N GLU A 166 -6.93 16.45 8.72
CA GLU A 166 -7.20 17.89 8.79
C GLU A 166 -7.46 18.45 7.38
N GLN A 167 -8.55 19.21 7.25
CA GLN A 167 -8.92 19.94 6.04
C GLN A 167 -9.11 21.42 6.41
N GLU A 168 -8.32 22.29 5.80
CA GLU A 168 -8.37 23.75 5.97
C GLU A 168 -8.60 24.41 4.60
N GLU A 169 -9.47 25.41 4.52
CA GLU A 169 -9.75 26.15 3.29
C GLU A 169 -8.63 27.19 3.08
N GLU A 170 -7.92 27.14 1.94
CA GLU A 170 -6.81 28.05 1.69
C GLU A 170 -7.34 29.44 1.33
N THR A 171 -7.06 30.42 2.20
CA THR A 171 -7.66 31.76 2.13
C THR A 171 -7.02 32.64 1.05
N GLU A 172 -7.31 32.34 -0.21
CA GLU A 172 -7.17 33.27 -1.34
C GLU A 172 -8.53 33.96 -1.61
N ASP A 173 -8.54 35.20 -2.13
CA ASP A 173 -9.77 35.97 -2.39
C ASP A 173 -10.52 35.48 -3.65
N THR A 174 -10.72 34.16 -3.78
CA THR A 174 -11.29 33.47 -4.94
C THR A 174 -12.68 32.89 -4.66
N GLU A 175 -13.55 32.92 -5.68
CA GLU A 175 -14.92 32.32 -5.61
C GLU A 175 -14.91 30.78 -5.63
N ASP A 176 -13.78 30.18 -6.00
CA ASP A 176 -13.55 28.73 -6.12
C ASP A 176 -12.78 28.25 -4.87
N PRO A 177 -13.38 27.48 -3.94
CA PRO A 177 -12.73 27.08 -2.69
C PRO A 177 -11.75 25.92 -2.88
N LEU A 178 -10.50 26.13 -2.47
CA LEU A 178 -9.42 25.14 -2.50
C LEU A 178 -8.98 24.76 -1.09
N PHE A 179 -8.51 23.52 -0.91
CA PHE A 179 -8.19 23.00 0.42
C PHE A 179 -6.74 22.56 0.58
N ARG A 180 -6.20 22.88 1.75
CA ARG A 180 -5.02 22.29 2.37
C ARG A 180 -5.49 21.06 3.13
N VAL A 181 -5.03 19.89 2.72
CA VAL A 181 -5.40 18.63 3.36
C VAL A 181 -4.17 17.96 3.93
N THR A 182 -4.15 17.72 5.24
CA THR A 182 -3.02 17.17 5.97
C THR A 182 -3.38 15.86 6.66
N GLN A 183 -2.77 14.77 6.22
CA GLN A 183 -2.79 13.51 6.96
C GLN A 183 -1.63 13.50 7.95
N ARG A 184 -1.90 13.04 9.18
CA ARG A 184 -0.88 12.78 10.20
C ARG A 184 -0.81 11.31 10.61
N TRP A 185 0.36 10.91 11.08
CA TRP A 185 0.67 9.61 11.65
C TRP A 185 1.59 9.76 12.87
N LEU A 186 1.33 9.03 13.95
CA LEU A 186 2.30 8.89 15.04
C LEU A 186 3.20 7.68 14.76
N VAL A 187 4.38 7.95 14.21
CA VAL A 187 5.40 6.94 13.86
C VAL A 187 6.19 6.55 15.12
N PRO A 188 6.22 5.27 15.51
CA PRO A 188 6.92 4.86 16.72
C PRO A 188 8.45 4.91 16.61
N ALA A 189 9.12 4.94 17.76
CA ALA A 189 10.57 4.95 17.91
C ALA A 189 11.23 3.78 17.17
N MET A 190 12.01 4.10 16.13
CA MET A 190 12.76 3.10 15.38
C MET A 190 13.94 2.56 16.20
N VAL A 191 14.06 1.24 16.25
CA VAL A 191 15.22 0.49 16.74
C VAL A 191 15.90 -0.16 15.53
N THR A 192 17.24 -0.25 15.55
CA THR A 192 18.02 -0.73 14.39
C THR A 192 17.75 -2.20 14.03
N PRO A 193 17.78 -2.58 12.74
CA PRO A 193 18.11 -1.74 11.57
C PRO A 193 16.93 -0.88 11.08
N MET A 194 17.18 0.41 10.87
CA MET A 194 16.19 1.33 10.29
C MET A 194 16.17 1.25 8.75
N PRO A 195 15.03 1.53 8.11
CA PRO A 195 15.01 1.88 6.69
C PRO A 195 15.73 3.22 6.44
N PRO A 196 16.23 3.48 5.20
CA PRO A 196 16.93 4.72 4.88
C PRO A 196 15.98 5.93 4.77
N ALA A 197 14.73 5.70 4.39
CA ALA A 197 13.68 6.70 4.27
C ALA A 197 12.30 6.03 4.34
N LEU A 198 11.29 6.83 4.70
CA LEU A 198 9.88 6.56 4.37
C LEU A 198 9.46 7.44 3.19
N LEU A 199 8.28 7.19 2.63
CA LEU A 199 7.73 7.93 1.51
C LEU A 199 6.27 8.26 1.80
N CYS A 200 5.92 9.54 1.93
CA CYS A 200 4.52 9.93 1.86
C CYS A 200 4.05 9.77 0.41
N GLN A 201 2.84 9.25 0.23
CA GLN A 201 2.10 9.26 -1.02
C GLN A 201 0.72 9.87 -0.80
N ALA A 202 0.37 10.87 -1.60
CA ALA A 202 -1.01 11.35 -1.74
C ALA A 202 -1.57 10.86 -3.09
N THR A 203 -2.79 10.35 -3.08
CA THR A 203 -3.44 9.75 -4.25
C THR A 203 -4.82 10.34 -4.44
N MET A 204 -5.04 11.00 -5.59
CA MET A 204 -6.37 11.44 -6.02
C MET A 204 -6.97 10.43 -7.01
N GLN A 205 -8.21 10.05 -6.76
CA GLN A 205 -9.01 9.06 -7.48
C GLN A 205 -10.28 9.75 -7.99
N LEU A 206 -10.41 9.87 -9.30
CA LEU A 206 -11.58 10.45 -9.97
C LEU A 206 -12.10 9.47 -11.04
N PRO A 207 -13.36 9.60 -11.49
CA PRO A 207 -13.86 8.81 -12.61
C PRO A 207 -12.95 8.97 -13.85
N GLY A 208 -12.35 7.85 -14.29
CA GLY A 208 -11.44 7.82 -15.44
C GLY A 208 -10.01 8.34 -15.19
N LEU A 209 -9.69 8.87 -14.00
CA LEU A 209 -8.40 9.51 -13.73
C LEU A 209 -7.84 9.15 -12.35
N LYS A 210 -6.58 8.71 -12.31
CA LYS A 210 -5.79 8.54 -11.08
C LYS A 210 -4.56 9.42 -11.14
N LEU A 211 -4.33 10.20 -10.09
CA LEU A 211 -3.12 10.98 -9.86
C LEU A 211 -2.44 10.51 -8.56
N THR A 212 -1.11 10.58 -8.51
CA THR A 212 -0.35 10.06 -7.36
C THR A 212 0.95 10.82 -7.22
N ASN A 213 1.09 11.54 -6.11
CA ASN A 213 2.22 12.42 -5.80
C ASN A 213 2.95 11.83 -4.59
N GLN A 214 4.27 12.00 -4.52
CA GLN A 214 5.11 11.32 -3.51
C GLN A 214 6.21 12.25 -2.97
N ARG A 215 6.52 12.13 -1.67
CA ARG A 215 7.56 12.92 -0.99
C ARG A 215 8.37 12.06 -0.02
N VAL A 216 9.69 12.10 -0.16
CA VAL A 216 10.61 11.29 0.66
C VAL A 216 10.80 11.92 2.04
N LEU A 217 10.71 11.11 3.09
CA LEU A 217 11.08 11.46 4.46
C LEU A 217 12.34 10.67 4.85
N PRO A 218 13.55 11.25 4.74
CA PRO A 218 14.79 10.56 5.06
C PRO A 218 14.92 10.28 6.55
N VAL A 219 15.47 9.11 6.93
CA VAL A 219 15.84 8.79 8.30
C VAL A 219 17.28 9.26 8.55
N LEU A 220 17.51 9.99 9.65
CA LEU A 220 18.86 10.42 10.03
C LEU A 220 19.75 9.21 10.36
N GLN A 221 20.69 8.92 9.47
CA GLN A 221 21.70 7.89 9.67
C GLN A 221 22.70 8.34 10.74
N ILE A 222 22.64 7.74 11.94
CA ILE A 222 23.69 7.94 12.96
C ILE A 222 24.97 7.28 12.45
N GLN A 223 25.85 8.08 11.86
CA GLN A 223 27.17 7.62 11.47
C GLN A 223 28.00 7.34 12.73
N THR A 224 28.09 6.07 13.12
CA THR A 224 29.06 5.60 14.11
C THR A 224 30.47 5.57 13.49
N SER A 225 30.96 6.72 13.04
CA SER A 225 32.33 6.88 12.55
C SER A 225 33.29 6.77 13.73
N VAL A 226 33.71 5.54 14.01
CA VAL A 226 34.85 5.26 14.88
C VAL A 226 36.11 5.58 14.07
N GLU A 227 36.45 6.86 13.98
CA GLU A 227 37.71 7.31 13.40
C GLU A 227 38.81 7.22 14.48
N PRO A 228 39.79 6.31 14.34
CA PRO A 228 40.88 6.21 15.28
C PRO A 228 41.98 7.20 14.85
N LEU A 229 42.19 8.26 15.63
CA LEU A 229 43.37 9.11 15.45
C LEU A 229 44.19 9.26 16.74
N ASP A 230 45.50 9.14 16.56
CA ASP A 230 46.47 8.83 17.59
C ASP A 230 46.76 9.93 18.62
N THR A 231 47.42 9.50 19.69
CA THR A 231 48.03 10.38 20.70
C THR A 231 49.23 11.15 20.10
N THR A 232 49.33 12.47 20.34
CA THR A 232 50.50 13.17 20.95
C THR A 232 50.46 14.71 20.76
N SER A 233 50.90 15.44 21.80
CA SER A 233 51.62 16.76 21.76
C SER A 233 50.99 18.03 22.39
N ALA A 234 51.50 18.39 23.57
CA ALA A 234 52.04 19.72 23.95
C ALA A 234 51.22 21.05 23.88
N LYS A 235 50.33 21.27 24.86
CA LYS A 235 50.41 22.28 25.95
C LYS A 235 51.02 23.71 25.73
N SER A 236 50.31 24.72 26.29
CA SER A 236 50.68 26.13 26.68
C SER A 236 50.15 27.24 25.73
N HIS A 237 49.76 28.48 26.11
CA HIS A 237 49.83 29.33 27.34
C HIS A 237 48.45 30.08 27.51
N ILE A 238 47.85 30.34 28.69
CA ILE A 238 48.20 31.32 29.77
C ILE A 238 48.19 32.78 29.22
N LEU A 239 47.37 33.77 29.65
CA LEU A 239 46.48 34.03 30.84
C LEU A 239 45.10 34.67 30.37
N THR A 240 44.23 35.45 31.06
CA THR A 240 44.28 36.30 32.28
C THR A 240 42.88 36.64 32.89
N SER A 241 42.76 36.61 34.24
CA SER A 241 41.92 37.42 35.19
C SER A 241 40.51 37.98 34.87
N SER A 242 39.50 37.63 35.72
CA SER A 242 38.90 38.60 36.68
C SER A 242 37.96 37.97 37.75
N GLU A 243 38.26 38.20 39.03
CA GLU A 243 37.52 37.87 40.27
C GLU A 243 37.98 38.94 41.32
N PRO A 244 37.19 39.50 42.30
CA PRO A 244 36.47 38.74 43.34
C PRO A 244 35.21 39.34 44.00
N THR A 245 34.59 38.59 44.93
CA THR A 245 34.29 39.01 46.32
C THR A 245 33.93 37.78 47.18
N GLU A 246 34.49 37.66 48.39
CA GLU A 246 34.26 36.55 49.33
C GLU A 246 32.97 36.67 50.16
N ALA A 247 32.46 35.54 50.65
CA ALA A 247 31.82 35.46 51.96
C ALA A 247 32.06 34.08 52.61
N ILE A 248 32.36 34.06 53.90
CA ILE A 248 32.83 32.90 54.69
C ILE A 248 31.70 32.38 55.59
N SER A 249 31.64 31.06 55.91
CA SER A 249 31.50 30.55 57.30
C SER A 249 31.14 29.04 57.43
N MET A 250 32.04 28.28 58.08
CA MET A 250 31.81 27.19 59.07
C MET A 250 31.00 25.90 58.73
N GLY A 251 31.60 24.76 59.11
CA GLY A 251 30.96 23.48 59.48
C GLY A 251 31.60 22.93 60.78
N PRO A 252 31.65 21.61 61.08
CA PRO A 252 30.98 20.45 60.46
C PRO A 252 29.79 19.99 61.34
N PRO A 253 29.77 18.96 62.25
CA PRO A 253 30.70 17.86 62.61
C PRO A 253 30.15 16.42 62.37
N ASP A 254 31.02 15.41 62.48
CA ASP A 254 30.71 13.97 62.45
C ASP A 254 30.26 13.38 63.82
N THR A 255 29.70 12.15 63.80
CA THR A 255 30.12 10.97 64.63
C THR A 255 28.94 10.09 65.07
N THR A 256 28.99 8.77 64.77
CA THR A 256 28.86 7.63 65.73
C THR A 256 28.71 6.29 64.97
N THR A 257 29.40 5.24 65.44
CA THR A 257 29.42 3.87 64.87
C THR A 257 28.86 2.81 65.85
N LEU A 258 28.92 1.53 65.44
CA LEU A 258 28.79 0.29 66.25
C LEU A 258 27.36 -0.29 66.43
N PRO A 259 27.19 -1.61 66.69
CA PRO A 259 27.37 -2.66 65.67
C PRO A 259 26.23 -3.70 65.62
N SER A 260 26.27 -4.61 64.63
CA SER A 260 25.61 -5.92 64.69
C SER A 260 26.44 -7.03 64.04
N THR A 261 26.27 -8.27 64.50
CA THR A 261 27.07 -9.47 64.16
C THR A 261 26.11 -10.68 63.96
N PRO A 262 26.54 -11.89 63.54
CA PRO A 262 26.64 -12.27 62.14
C PRO A 262 25.71 -13.42 61.69
N GLN A 263 25.65 -13.64 60.37
CA GLN A 263 25.38 -14.91 59.66
C GLN A 263 24.10 -15.72 59.95
N GLN A 264 23.18 -15.68 58.98
CA GLN A 264 22.60 -16.85 58.27
C GLN A 264 21.76 -16.32 57.08
N GLY A 265 21.70 -16.93 55.90
CA GLY A 265 22.33 -18.18 55.47
C GLY A 265 21.66 -18.80 54.24
N LEU A 266 21.33 -18.00 53.21
CA LEU A 266 20.64 -18.47 52.00
C LEU A 266 21.40 -18.07 50.73
N THR A 267 21.72 -19.06 49.90
CA THR A 267 22.47 -18.89 48.65
C THR A 267 21.50 -18.59 47.51
N PHE A 268 21.54 -17.38 46.96
CA PHE A 268 20.85 -17.01 45.71
C PHE A 268 21.82 -16.38 44.72
N ASN A 269 21.59 -16.65 43.42
CA ASN A 269 22.57 -16.39 42.37
C ASN A 269 22.77 -14.90 42.05
N PRO A 270 23.99 -14.46 41.68
CA PRO A 270 24.31 -13.05 41.50
C PRO A 270 23.85 -12.48 40.14
N ARG A 271 22.63 -11.93 40.09
CA ARG A 271 22.19 -10.94 39.07
C ARG A 271 21.27 -9.86 39.66
N THR A 272 21.65 -9.29 40.80
CA THR A 272 20.87 -8.25 41.51
C THR A 272 21.72 -7.07 41.99
N LEU A 273 22.51 -6.48 41.08
CA LEU A 273 22.88 -5.07 41.17
C LEU A 273 23.16 -4.52 39.77
N GLY A 274 22.28 -3.65 39.26
CA GLY A 274 22.28 -3.25 37.85
C GLY A 274 21.38 -2.05 37.56
N SER A 275 21.79 -0.88 38.06
CA SER A 275 21.12 0.43 37.90
C SER A 275 19.77 0.60 38.62
N ALA A 276 19.47 1.85 39.00
CA ALA A 276 18.11 2.31 39.24
C ALA A 276 17.47 2.67 37.88
N GLY A 277 17.39 1.67 37.00
CA GLY A 277 16.85 1.85 35.65
C GLY A 277 15.34 2.08 35.71
N THR A 278 14.85 3.06 34.95
CA THR A 278 13.44 3.18 34.58
C THR A 278 13.00 1.84 34.00
N CYS A 279 12.09 1.12 34.66
CA CYS A 279 11.69 -0.19 34.15
C CYS A 279 10.87 0.01 32.87
N HIS A 280 11.25 -0.70 31.81
CA HIS A 280 10.71 -0.56 30.46
C HIS A 280 10.38 -1.94 29.88
N PRO A 281 9.34 -2.06 29.03
CA PRO A 281 9.08 -3.29 28.27
C PRO A 281 10.01 -3.41 27.05
N GLU A 282 10.38 -4.64 26.70
CA GLU A 282 11.12 -5.00 25.48
C GLU A 282 10.30 -5.97 24.62
N ILE A 283 10.41 -5.89 23.29
CA ILE A 283 9.88 -6.90 22.36
C ILE A 283 11.04 -7.70 21.75
N ARG A 284 10.89 -9.03 21.70
CA ARG A 284 11.87 -9.99 21.18
C ARG A 284 11.16 -11.02 20.29
N GLN A 285 11.79 -11.44 19.20
CA GLN A 285 11.28 -12.52 18.36
C GLN A 285 11.83 -13.86 18.85
N GLU A 286 10.95 -14.81 19.18
CA GLU A 286 11.31 -16.18 19.55
C GLU A 286 11.47 -17.03 18.27
N GLN A 287 12.43 -17.97 18.28
CA GLN A 287 12.79 -18.76 17.08
C GLN A 287 12.45 -20.26 17.17
N GLU A 288 11.98 -20.76 18.32
CA GLU A 288 12.05 -22.19 18.63
C GLU A 288 10.90 -23.05 18.07
N ALA A 289 9.73 -22.48 17.71
CA ALA A 289 8.58 -23.27 17.25
C ALA A 289 7.64 -22.61 16.21
N GLY A 290 7.97 -21.43 15.68
CA GLY A 290 7.13 -20.69 14.74
C GLY A 290 7.49 -19.21 14.67
N TRP A 291 6.63 -18.39 14.06
CA TRP A 291 6.73 -16.93 14.22
C TRP A 291 5.97 -16.49 15.47
N GLN A 292 6.69 -15.93 16.43
CA GLN A 292 6.17 -15.49 17.72
C GLN A 292 7.00 -14.30 18.23
N LEU A 293 6.30 -13.28 18.73
CA LEU A 293 6.91 -12.17 19.47
C LEU A 293 6.57 -12.32 20.94
N LEU A 294 7.58 -12.19 21.81
CA LEU A 294 7.45 -12.00 23.24
C LEU A 294 7.63 -10.51 23.55
N CYS A 295 6.70 -9.93 24.29
CA CYS A 295 6.89 -8.69 25.03
C CYS A 295 7.13 -9.04 26.51
N GLU A 296 8.18 -8.49 27.12
CA GLU A 296 8.55 -8.76 28.51
C GLU A 296 8.99 -7.47 29.22
N ALA A 297 8.67 -7.33 30.51
CA ALA A 297 9.12 -6.22 31.33
C ALA A 297 9.63 -6.69 32.71
N PHE A 298 10.92 -6.51 32.97
CA PHE A 298 11.56 -6.84 34.25
C PHE A 298 11.29 -5.78 35.34
N CYS A 299 10.02 -5.47 35.54
CA CYS A 299 9.52 -4.58 36.58
C CYS A 299 9.18 -5.37 37.87
N GLY A 300 8.87 -4.65 38.95
CA GLY A 300 8.46 -5.26 40.22
C GLY A 300 7.12 -6.02 40.15
N PRO A 301 6.74 -6.75 41.22
CA PRO A 301 5.47 -7.47 41.27
C PRO A 301 4.27 -6.53 41.18
N GLY A 302 3.19 -6.97 40.51
CA GLY A 302 1.98 -6.18 40.27
C GLY A 302 1.91 -5.48 38.91
N MET A 303 2.94 -5.64 38.08
CA MET A 303 3.02 -5.07 36.73
C MET A 303 2.56 -6.09 35.68
N ALA A 304 1.96 -5.61 34.59
CA ALA A 304 1.51 -6.41 33.47
C ALA A 304 1.87 -5.75 32.13
N VAL A 305 2.13 -6.56 31.10
CA VAL A 305 2.31 -6.10 29.72
C VAL A 305 1.20 -6.61 28.82
N ARG A 306 0.85 -5.82 27.81
CA ARG A 306 -0.24 -6.11 26.88
C ARG A 306 0.02 -5.55 25.49
N TRP A 307 -0.42 -6.27 24.46
CA TRP A 307 -0.31 -5.78 23.08
C TRP A 307 -1.35 -4.68 22.83
N THR A 308 -0.95 -3.62 22.12
CA THR A 308 -1.78 -2.46 21.79
C THR A 308 -2.02 -2.31 20.30
N LEU A 309 -1.08 -2.71 19.45
CA LEU A 309 -1.16 -2.57 18.00
C LEU A 309 -0.30 -3.64 17.28
N ALA A 310 -0.72 -4.02 16.06
CA ALA A 310 -0.04 -4.95 15.15
C ALA A 310 -0.54 -4.72 13.69
N PRO A 311 0.19 -5.14 12.65
CA PRO A 311 -0.25 -5.14 11.24
C PRO A 311 -1.50 -6.00 11.06
N GLY A 312 -2.46 -5.57 10.26
CA GLY A 312 -3.79 -6.19 10.13
C GLY A 312 -4.68 -6.11 11.38
N GLY A 313 -4.18 -5.51 12.48
CA GLY A 313 -4.88 -5.42 13.76
C GLY A 313 -4.77 -6.67 14.64
N LEU A 314 -4.80 -6.49 15.97
CA LEU A 314 -4.56 -7.55 16.96
C LEU A 314 -5.50 -8.77 16.86
N ALA A 315 -6.67 -8.62 16.23
CA ALA A 315 -7.63 -9.72 16.05
C ALA A 315 -7.17 -10.79 15.04
N ALA A 316 -6.17 -10.51 14.21
CA ALA A 316 -5.58 -11.47 13.28
C ALA A 316 -4.61 -12.48 13.94
N TYR A 317 -4.31 -12.31 15.24
CA TYR A 317 -3.25 -13.02 15.95
C TYR A 317 -3.79 -13.88 17.10
N HIS A 318 -3.08 -14.96 17.39
CA HIS A 318 -3.20 -15.64 18.67
C HIS A 318 -2.37 -14.88 19.72
N LYS A 319 -3.03 -14.41 20.78
CA LYS A 319 -2.44 -13.57 21.83
C LYS A 319 -2.54 -14.24 23.20
N THR A 320 -1.50 -14.14 24.02
CA THR A 320 -1.50 -14.66 25.40
C THR A 320 -0.80 -13.66 26.32
N GLU A 321 -1.43 -13.28 27.43
CA GLU A 321 -0.94 -12.23 28.35
C GLU A 321 -0.91 -12.80 29.77
N ALA A 322 0.25 -12.76 30.43
CA ALA A 322 0.51 -13.43 31.71
C ALA A 322 1.34 -12.53 32.66
N GLY A 323 0.76 -11.41 33.08
CA GLY A 323 1.46 -10.43 33.92
C GLY A 323 2.61 -9.80 33.14
N ALA A 324 3.84 -9.89 33.66
CA ALA A 324 5.03 -9.25 33.10
C ALA A 324 5.50 -9.76 31.71
N GLN A 325 4.82 -10.76 31.15
CA GLN A 325 5.09 -11.34 29.82
C GLN A 325 3.81 -11.41 28.97
N ALA A 326 3.92 -11.16 27.66
CA ALA A 326 2.84 -11.31 26.69
C ALA A 326 3.36 -11.78 25.33
N TRP A 327 2.74 -12.81 24.76
CA TRP A 327 3.09 -13.37 23.45
C TRP A 327 2.06 -13.03 22.39
N LEU A 328 2.55 -12.82 21.17
CA LEU A 328 1.76 -12.64 19.95
C LEU A 328 2.28 -13.60 18.88
N SER A 329 1.38 -14.37 18.25
CA SER A 329 1.74 -15.42 17.30
C SER A 329 0.74 -15.49 16.14
N VAL A 330 1.22 -15.89 14.96
CA VAL A 330 0.40 -15.98 13.74
C VAL A 330 -0.21 -17.38 13.63
N PRO A 331 -1.52 -17.53 13.38
CA PRO A 331 -2.15 -18.83 13.17
C PRO A 331 -1.51 -19.61 12.01
N PRO A 332 -1.02 -20.85 12.20
CA PRO A 332 -0.44 -21.63 11.11
C PRO A 332 -1.52 -22.11 10.11
N PRO A 333 -1.28 -22.05 8.78
CA PRO A 333 -0.13 -21.47 8.07
C PRO A 333 -0.43 -20.03 7.59
N GLY A 334 0.09 -19.02 8.28
CA GLY A 334 0.07 -17.62 7.85
C GLY A 334 1.41 -17.15 7.27
N PRO A 335 1.43 -16.08 6.45
CA PRO A 335 2.66 -15.37 6.11
C PRO A 335 3.26 -14.69 7.35
N ILE A 336 4.56 -14.37 7.31
CA ILE A 336 5.13 -13.45 8.31
C ILE A 336 4.58 -12.04 8.02
N PRO A 337 3.93 -11.37 8.98
CA PRO A 337 3.49 -9.99 8.82
C PRO A 337 4.70 -9.04 8.84
N GLU A 338 4.65 -8.05 7.95
CA GLU A 338 5.55 -6.90 7.95
C GLU A 338 4.87 -5.71 8.62
N GLY A 339 5.65 -4.88 9.31
CA GLY A 339 5.16 -3.63 9.90
C GLY A 339 5.40 -3.54 11.40
N TRP A 340 4.69 -2.62 12.04
CA TRP A 340 4.90 -2.24 13.43
C TRP A 340 4.04 -3.02 14.42
N PHE A 341 4.67 -3.42 15.52
CA PHE A 341 4.06 -4.02 16.69
C PHE A 341 4.30 -3.14 17.91
N GLN A 342 3.28 -2.96 18.74
CA GLN A 342 3.41 -2.22 20.00
C GLN A 342 2.91 -3.02 21.20
N CYS A 343 3.68 -2.93 22.27
CA CYS A 343 3.35 -3.47 23.58
C CYS A 343 3.41 -2.37 24.64
N ARG A 344 2.45 -2.36 25.56
CA ARG A 344 2.33 -1.41 26.66
C ARG A 344 2.52 -2.09 28.01
N LEU A 345 3.22 -1.41 28.91
CA LEU A 345 3.37 -1.73 30.32
C LEU A 345 2.30 -1.01 31.16
N ASP A 346 1.65 -1.74 32.05
CA ASP A 346 0.64 -1.25 32.99
C ASP A 346 0.92 -1.74 34.43
N PRO A 347 0.75 -0.90 35.47
CA PRO A 347 0.57 0.55 35.40
C PRO A 347 1.83 1.28 34.87
N GLY A 348 1.71 2.58 34.59
CA GLY A 348 2.79 3.42 34.08
C GLY A 348 2.63 3.80 32.60
N GLY A 349 1.93 3.00 31.81
CA GLY A 349 1.45 3.36 30.46
C GLY A 349 2.54 3.46 29.38
N GLN A 350 3.78 3.11 29.70
CA GLN A 350 4.90 3.14 28.76
C GLN A 350 4.67 2.16 27.59
N VAL A 351 5.14 2.52 26.41
CA VAL A 351 5.04 1.71 25.20
C VAL A 351 6.44 1.35 24.69
N THR A 352 6.57 0.15 24.14
CA THR A 352 7.72 -0.30 23.36
C THR A 352 7.24 -0.76 21.98
N SER A 353 8.07 -0.54 20.97
CA SER A 353 7.68 -0.67 19.56
C SER A 353 8.75 -1.43 18.79
N LEU A 354 8.33 -2.37 17.93
CA LEU A 354 9.22 -3.11 17.04
C LEU A 354 8.65 -3.10 15.63
N TYR A 355 9.42 -2.62 14.65
CA TYR A 355 9.17 -2.91 13.24
C TYR A 355 9.77 -4.27 12.90
N VAL A 356 8.95 -5.16 12.34
CA VAL A 356 9.38 -6.47 11.82
C VAL A 356 9.47 -6.35 10.29
N PRO A 357 10.67 -6.48 9.69
CA PRO A 357 10.80 -6.49 8.24
C PRO A 357 10.20 -7.76 7.64
N GLY A 358 9.55 -7.62 6.49
CA GLY A 358 9.00 -8.74 5.74
C GLY A 358 10.12 -9.71 5.36
N GLN A 359 10.12 -10.90 5.96
CA GLN A 359 11.04 -11.94 5.55
C GLN A 359 10.61 -12.45 4.17
N LEU A 360 11.31 -11.96 3.13
CA LEU A 360 11.48 -12.70 1.90
C LEU A 360 12.13 -14.03 2.22
N PHE A 361 11.30 -15.03 2.55
CA PHE A 361 11.70 -16.42 2.51
C PHE A 361 12.20 -16.69 1.11
N SER A 362 13.52 -16.67 0.96
CA SER A 362 14.21 -17.37 -0.11
C SER A 362 13.61 -18.76 -0.13
N LYS A 363 12.76 -19.04 -1.12
CA LYS A 363 12.05 -20.30 -1.24
C LYS A 363 13.11 -21.36 -1.44
N SER A 364 13.54 -21.97 -0.33
CA SER A 364 14.54 -23.03 -0.32
C SER A 364 13.99 -24.13 -1.20
N GLY A 365 14.48 -24.14 -2.43
CA GLY A 365 13.90 -24.92 -3.52
C GLY A 365 14.20 -26.36 -3.22
N SER A 366 13.31 -27.02 -2.47
CA SER A 366 13.53 -28.36 -1.94
C SER A 366 14.00 -29.25 -3.07
N ALA A 367 15.29 -29.59 -3.05
CA ALA A 367 16.02 -30.12 -4.20
C ALA A 367 15.66 -31.59 -4.50
N THR A 368 14.49 -32.01 -4.05
CA THR A 368 13.89 -33.34 -4.12
C THR A 368 12.91 -33.47 -5.29
N SER A 369 12.33 -32.37 -5.78
CA SER A 369 11.33 -32.38 -6.86
C SER A 369 11.92 -32.48 -8.27
N LEU A 370 13.17 -32.06 -8.49
CA LEU A 370 13.83 -32.10 -9.81
C LEU A 370 14.36 -33.50 -10.19
N TRP A 371 14.67 -34.35 -9.20
CA TRP A 371 15.32 -35.64 -9.45
C TRP A 371 14.37 -36.70 -10.04
N THR A 372 13.10 -36.72 -9.64
CA THR A 372 12.12 -37.69 -10.12
C THR A 372 11.82 -37.52 -11.62
N GLY A 373 11.72 -36.27 -12.09
CA GLY A 373 11.56 -35.96 -13.52
C GLY A 373 12.75 -36.42 -14.37
N SER A 374 13.98 -36.19 -13.88
CA SER A 374 15.20 -36.63 -14.55
C SER A 374 15.29 -38.16 -14.63
N LEU A 375 14.98 -38.86 -13.54
CA LEU A 375 14.98 -40.33 -13.50
C LEU A 375 13.97 -40.94 -14.47
N ALA A 376 12.75 -40.39 -14.53
CA ALA A 376 11.70 -40.83 -15.46
C ALA A 376 12.11 -40.62 -16.93
N LEU A 377 12.71 -39.46 -17.26
CA LEU A 377 13.17 -39.17 -18.62
C LEU A 377 14.33 -40.09 -19.04
N GLY A 378 15.25 -40.38 -18.12
CA GLY A 378 16.35 -41.33 -18.33
C GLY A 378 15.86 -42.77 -18.58
N LEU A 379 14.86 -43.22 -17.82
CA LEU A 379 14.23 -44.54 -18.01
C LEU A 379 13.51 -44.63 -19.38
N LEU A 380 12.82 -43.58 -19.80
CA LEU A 380 12.18 -43.52 -21.13
C LEU A 380 13.22 -43.56 -22.27
N LEU A 381 14.34 -42.86 -22.13
CA LEU A 381 15.45 -42.91 -23.09
C LEU A 381 16.08 -44.31 -23.16
N LEU A 382 16.33 -44.95 -22.01
CA LEU A 382 16.84 -46.33 -21.95
C LEU A 382 15.87 -47.32 -22.61
N ALA A 383 14.57 -47.23 -22.34
CA ALA A 383 13.55 -48.07 -22.98
C ALA A 383 13.50 -47.87 -24.51
N PHE A 384 13.60 -46.61 -24.98
CA PHE A 384 13.64 -46.30 -26.41
C PHE A 384 14.90 -46.83 -27.10
N LEU A 385 16.07 -46.72 -26.45
CA LEU A 385 17.33 -47.27 -26.95
C LEU A 385 17.31 -48.80 -26.98
N ALA A 386 16.79 -49.45 -25.93
CA ALA A 386 16.60 -50.90 -25.90
C ALA A 386 15.65 -51.37 -27.02
N TYR A 387 14.53 -50.69 -27.24
CA TYR A 387 13.60 -50.97 -28.33
C TYR A 387 14.25 -50.77 -29.72
N ARG A 388 15.03 -49.70 -29.90
CA ARG A 388 15.81 -49.45 -31.13
C ARG A 388 16.81 -50.58 -31.39
N LEU A 389 17.59 -50.98 -30.39
CA LEU A 389 18.55 -52.07 -30.48
C LEU A 389 17.86 -53.41 -30.78
N TRP A 390 16.76 -53.73 -30.09
CA TRP A 390 15.97 -54.94 -30.37
C TRP A 390 15.40 -54.97 -31.80
N LYS A 391 15.02 -53.80 -32.34
CA LYS A 391 14.53 -53.66 -33.72
C LYS A 391 15.65 -53.80 -34.76
N TYR A 392 16.87 -53.34 -34.47
CA TYR A 392 18.04 -53.51 -35.34
C TYR A 392 18.66 -54.91 -35.26
N CYS A 393 18.70 -55.52 -34.08
CA CYS A 393 19.28 -56.85 -33.85
C CYS A 393 18.31 -58.01 -34.14
N ARG A 394 17.20 -57.76 -34.86
CA ARG A 394 16.22 -58.79 -35.22
C ARG A 394 16.74 -59.59 -36.43
N PRO A 395 17.08 -60.88 -36.30
CA PRO A 395 17.64 -61.63 -37.42
C PRO A 395 16.60 -61.81 -38.53
N ALA A 396 17.00 -61.56 -39.78
CA ALA A 396 16.16 -61.82 -40.94
C ALA A 396 16.09 -63.32 -41.24
N ALA A 397 15.13 -64.03 -40.63
CA ALA A 397 14.81 -65.40 -41.00
C ALA A 397 14.31 -65.44 -42.45
N GLY A 398 15.10 -66.05 -43.35
CA GLY A 398 14.97 -65.87 -44.79
C GLY A 398 14.03 -66.85 -45.51
N HIS A 399 13.67 -66.46 -46.74
CA HIS A 399 12.96 -67.23 -47.77
C HIS A 399 13.25 -66.59 -49.14
N PRO A 400 13.13 -67.30 -50.28
CA PRO A 400 13.39 -68.73 -50.49
C PRO A 400 14.38 -68.99 -51.66
N GLY A 401 14.95 -70.19 -51.73
CA GLY A 401 15.74 -70.65 -52.90
C GLY A 401 14.88 -71.41 -53.91
N HIS A 402 14.96 -71.08 -55.19
CA HIS A 402 14.20 -71.69 -56.29
C HIS A 402 14.96 -72.89 -56.96
N PRO A 403 14.42 -73.61 -57.97
CA PRO A 403 14.62 -75.07 -58.08
C PRO A 403 15.40 -75.51 -59.33
N LEU A 404 15.67 -76.82 -59.46
CA LEU A 404 15.45 -77.54 -60.73
C LEU A 404 15.52 -79.08 -60.59
N SER A 405 14.69 -79.79 -61.36
CA SER A 405 14.86 -81.18 -61.85
C SER A 405 14.99 -82.35 -60.84
N SER A 406 14.65 -83.61 -61.17
CA SER A 406 14.09 -84.17 -62.42
C SER A 406 13.23 -85.43 -62.15
N SER A 407 12.67 -86.00 -63.23
CA SER A 407 12.22 -87.39 -63.44
C SER A 407 12.58 -88.44 -62.36
N GLY A 408 11.72 -89.40 -62.00
CA GLY A 408 10.41 -89.75 -62.56
C GLY A 408 10.07 -91.23 -62.31
N SER A 409 9.25 -91.83 -63.18
CA SER A 409 8.81 -93.25 -63.20
C SER A 409 8.00 -93.78 -61.99
N ARG A 410 6.96 -94.56 -62.34
CA ARG A 410 6.04 -95.26 -61.43
C ARG A 410 6.68 -96.58 -60.97
N LEU A 411 6.32 -97.03 -59.77
CA LEU A 411 5.42 -98.18 -59.61
C LEU A 411 4.73 -98.14 -58.24
#